data_AF-A0A8H7ZD69-F1
#
_entry.id   AF-A0A8H7ZD69-F1
#
_cell.length_a   1.000
_cell.length_b   1.000
_cell.length_c   1.000
_cell.angle_alpha   90.00
_cell.angle_beta   90.00
_cell.angle_gamma   90.00
#
_symmetry.space_group_name_H-M   'P 1'
#
loop_
_entity.id
_entity.type
_entity.pdbx_description
1 polymer ?
#
loop_
_entity_poly.entity_id
_entity_poly.type
_entity_poly.pdbx_seq_one_letter_code
_entity_poly.pdbx_strand_id
1 'polypeptide(L)'
;MPTAGGFAFSLASGAAIRLFQTGLSGAPPKLTQKLIGYGTMMTLTGSLYYFILDPQIETNRELLNRRLAALREQRERKQDLVNFEDQESRLFTAKDKGRFFRLFDKYSQPYK
;
A
#
# COMPACT_ATOMS: atom_id res chain seq x y z
N MET A 1 -9.84 -11.18 8.24
CA MET A 1 -11.21 -11.64 8.62
C MET A 1 -12.17 -11.33 7.48
N PRO A 2 -12.98 -12.31 7.03
CA PRO A 2 -13.86 -12.12 5.89
C PRO A 2 -14.90 -11.06 6.17
N THR A 3 -14.86 -9.99 5.38
CA THR A 3 -15.84 -8.92 5.52
C THR A 3 -17.21 -9.42 5.06
N ALA A 4 -18.25 -9.15 5.85
CA ALA A 4 -19.63 -9.51 5.49
C ALA A 4 -20.02 -8.93 4.12
N GLY A 5 -19.54 -7.72 3.81
CA GLY A 5 -19.72 -7.08 2.50
C GLY A 5 -19.02 -7.82 1.36
N GLY A 6 -17.76 -8.24 1.54
CA GLY A 6 -17.03 -9.00 0.53
C GLY A 6 -17.66 -10.38 0.27
N PHE A 7 -18.13 -11.04 1.33
CA PHE A 7 -18.85 -12.31 1.19
C PHE A 7 -20.19 -12.12 0.47
N ALA A 8 -21.01 -11.13 0.85
CA ALA A 8 -22.27 -10.84 0.17
C ALA A 8 -22.05 -10.48 -1.31
N PHE A 9 -21.03 -9.68 -1.62
CA PHE A 9 -20.67 -9.34 -2.99
C PHE A 9 -20.23 -10.56 -3.79
N SER A 10 -19.46 -11.48 -3.19
CA SER A 10 -19.05 -12.73 -3.85
C SER A 10 -20.25 -13.62 -4.21
N LEU A 11 -21.21 -13.77 -3.29
CA LEU A 11 -22.45 -14.51 -3.54
C LEU A 11 -23.30 -13.84 -4.62
N ALA A 12 -23.44 -12.52 -4.58
CA ALA A 12 -24.14 -11.75 -5.62
C ALA A 12 -23.46 -11.91 -6.99
N SER A 13 -22.13 -11.93 -7.03
CA SER A 13 -21.34 -12.15 -8.24
C SER A 13 -21.58 -13.56 -8.80
N GLY A 14 -21.62 -14.58 -7.95
CA GLY A 14 -21.98 -15.95 -8.37
C GLY A 14 -23.39 -16.05 -8.95
N ALA A 15 -24.36 -15.35 -8.35
CA ALA A 15 -25.71 -15.27 -8.89
C ALA A 15 -25.75 -14.54 -10.25
N ALA A 16 -25.00 -13.44 -10.41
CA ALA A 16 -24.91 -12.70 -11.65
C ALA A 16 -24.25 -13.53 -12.78
N ILE A 17 -23.19 -14.29 -12.47
CA ILE A 17 -22.55 -15.20 -13.43
C ILE A 17 -23.54 -16.26 -13.89
N ARG A 18 -24.32 -16.83 -12.96
CA ARG A 18 -25.34 -17.83 -13.31
C ARG A 18 -26.45 -17.23 -14.18
N LEU A 19 -26.93 -16.02 -13.86
CA LEU A 19 -27.89 -15.28 -14.68
C LEU A 19 -27.38 -15.12 -16.11
N PHE A 20 -26.14 -14.63 -16.27
CA PHE A 20 -25.51 -14.44 -17.57
C PHE A 20 -25.37 -15.75 -18.35
N GLN A 21 -24.88 -16.81 -17.68
CA GLN A 21 -24.77 -18.14 -18.29
C GLN A 21 -26.12 -18.68 -18.76
N THR A 22 -27.18 -18.52 -17.95
CA THR A 22 -28.52 -18.96 -18.34
C THR A 22 -29.08 -18.17 -19.52
N GLY A 23 -28.79 -16.86 -19.59
CA GLY A 23 -29.18 -16.00 -20.71
C GLY A 23 -28.53 -16.43 -22.03
N LEU A 24 -27.27 -16.90 -21.98
CA LEU A 24 -26.58 -17.43 -23.16
C LEU A 24 -27.05 -18.82 -23.59
N SER A 25 -27.54 -19.65 -22.66
CA SER A 25 -27.86 -21.05 -22.91
C SER A 25 -29.13 -21.29 -23.74
N GLY A 26 -29.93 -20.25 -24.03
CA GLY A 26 -31.07 -20.28 -24.96
C GLY A 26 -32.29 -21.13 -24.55
N ALA A 27 -32.16 -22.03 -23.57
CA ALA A 27 -33.23 -22.89 -23.09
C ALA A 27 -33.53 -22.64 -21.60
N PRO A 28 -34.81 -22.52 -21.19
CA PRO A 28 -35.15 -22.31 -19.79
C PRO A 28 -34.80 -23.57 -18.97
N PRO A 29 -33.88 -23.47 -17.99
CA PRO A 29 -33.52 -24.62 -17.16
C PRO A 29 -34.69 -25.03 -16.27
N LYS A 30 -34.80 -26.35 -16.02
CA LYS A 30 -35.75 -26.89 -15.04
C LYS A 30 -35.51 -26.27 -13.65
N LEU A 31 -36.55 -26.18 -12.82
CA LEU A 31 -36.46 -25.52 -11.50
C LEU A 31 -35.36 -26.12 -10.61
N THR A 32 -35.15 -27.43 -10.66
CA THR A 32 -34.04 -28.13 -9.97
C THR A 32 -32.67 -27.72 -10.52
N GLN A 33 -32.51 -27.58 -11.83
CA GLN A 33 -31.27 -27.13 -12.47
C GLN A 33 -30.97 -25.65 -12.20
N LYS A 34 -32.02 -24.83 -11.98
CA LYS A 34 -31.86 -23.46 -11.50
C LYS A 34 -31.27 -23.46 -10.09
N LEU A 35 -31.94 -24.11 -9.13
CA LEU A 35 -31.51 -24.16 -7.74
C LEU A 35 -30.08 -24.69 -7.58
N ILE A 36 -29.78 -25.83 -8.22
CA ILE A 36 -28.44 -26.42 -8.18
C ILE A 36 -27.43 -25.45 -8.81
N GLY A 37 -27.73 -24.87 -9.96
CA GLY A 37 -26.78 -23.99 -10.65
C GLY A 37 -26.51 -22.66 -9.93
N TYR A 38 -27.51 -22.07 -9.27
CA TYR A 38 -27.29 -20.90 -8.42
C TYR A 38 -26.52 -21.27 -7.17
N GLY A 39 -26.91 -22.36 -6.49
CA GLY A 39 -26.22 -22.87 -5.32
C GLY A 39 -24.74 -23.12 -5.61
N THR A 40 -24.41 -23.85 -6.67
CA THR A 40 -23.01 -24.16 -7.02
C THR A 40 -22.21 -22.91 -7.34
N MET A 41 -22.73 -21.98 -8.14
CA MET A 41 -22.00 -20.75 -8.50
C MET A 41 -21.79 -19.83 -7.30
N MET A 42 -22.81 -19.68 -6.45
CA MET A 42 -22.71 -18.89 -5.22
C MET A 42 -21.71 -19.52 -4.24
N THR A 43 -21.75 -20.85 -4.03
CA THR A 43 -20.78 -21.53 -3.17
C THR A 43 -19.36 -21.43 -3.74
N LEU A 44 -19.18 -21.58 -5.06
CA LEU A 44 -17.87 -21.51 -5.69
C LEU A 44 -17.28 -20.11 -5.56
N THR A 45 -18.02 -19.07 -5.91
CA THR A 45 -17.57 -17.67 -5.76
C THR A 45 -17.37 -17.27 -4.30
N GLY A 46 -18.24 -17.71 -3.39
CA GLY A 46 -18.07 -17.51 -1.96
C GLY A 46 -16.81 -18.18 -1.41
N SER A 47 -16.54 -19.42 -1.82
CA SER A 47 -15.32 -20.15 -1.42
C SER A 47 -14.06 -19.50 -1.99
N LEU A 48 -14.10 -19.03 -3.24
CA LEU A 48 -12.99 -18.32 -3.87
C LEU A 48 -12.68 -17.01 -3.13
N TYR A 49 -13.72 -16.26 -2.76
CA TYR A 49 -13.53 -15.08 -1.92
C TYR A 49 -12.88 -15.43 -0.57
N TYR A 50 -13.42 -16.43 0.12
CA TYR A 50 -12.96 -16.81 1.46
C TYR A 50 -11.51 -17.33 1.48
N PHE A 51 -11.16 -18.22 0.55
CA PHE A 51 -9.85 -18.89 0.56
C PHE A 51 -8.75 -18.14 -0.19
N ILE A 52 -9.09 -17.31 -1.17
CA ILE A 52 -8.10 -16.68 -2.05
C ILE A 52 -8.08 -15.17 -1.87
N LEU A 53 -9.23 -14.50 -2.03
CA LEU A 53 -9.25 -13.04 -2.06
C LEU A 53 -9.10 -12.44 -0.67
N ASP A 54 -9.78 -12.97 0.34
CA ASP A 54 -9.75 -12.40 1.70
C ASP A 54 -8.34 -12.41 2.31
N PRO A 55 -7.58 -13.52 2.27
CA PRO A 55 -6.20 -13.55 2.77
C PRO A 55 -5.26 -12.60 2.01
N GLN A 56 -5.45 -12.46 0.69
CA GLN A 56 -4.66 -11.53 -0.13
C GLN A 56 -4.95 -10.07 0.24
N ILE A 57 -6.23 -9.72 0.42
CA ILE A 57 -6.63 -8.38 0.85
C ILE A 57 -6.06 -8.06 2.24
N GLU A 58 -6.11 -9.02 3.17
CA GLU A 58 -5.60 -8.87 4.52
C GLU A 58 -4.07 -8.65 4.52
N THR A 59 -3.34 -9.46 3.76
CA THR A 59 -1.88 -9.31 3.60
C THR A 59 -1.52 -7.95 3.00
N ASN A 60 -2.25 -7.51 1.97
CA ASN A 60 -2.01 -6.20 1.36
C ASN A 60 -2.29 -5.05 2.32
N ARG A 61 -3.38 -5.12 3.10
CA ARG A 61 -3.68 -4.13 4.14
C ARG A 61 -2.59 -4.08 5.19
N GLU A 62 -2.08 -5.23 5.61
CA GLU A 62 -0.99 -5.30 6.57
C GLU A 62 0.29 -4.64 6.03
N LEU A 63 0.68 -4.93 4.79
CA LEU A 63 1.83 -4.31 4.14
C LEU A 63 1.68 -2.79 4.02
N LEU A 64 0.48 -2.31 3.65
CA LEU A 64 0.19 -0.89 3.57
C LEU A 64 0.28 -0.21 4.93
N ASN A 65 -0.25 -0.85 5.98
CA ASN A 65 -0.18 -0.32 7.35
C ASN A 65 1.27 -0.25 7.85
N ARG A 66 2.09 -1.26 7.56
CA ARG A 66 3.53 -1.24 7.88
C ARG A 66 4.26 -0.10 7.18
N ARG A 67 3.97 0.12 5.89
CA ARG A 67 4.56 1.26 5.14
C ARG A 67 4.08 2.60 5.67
N LEU A 68 2.81 2.73 6.01
CA LEU A 68 2.26 3.95 6.63
C LEU A 68 2.89 4.22 7.99
N ALA A 69 3.10 3.20 8.82
CA ALA A 69 3.79 3.33 10.10
C ALA A 69 5.22 3.84 9.91
N ALA A 70 6.00 3.21 9.00
CA ALA A 70 7.36 3.66 8.69
C ALA A 70 7.41 5.12 8.18
N LEU A 71 6.44 5.53 7.34
CA LEU A 71 6.35 6.93 6.88
C LEU A 71 6.00 7.91 8.00
N ARG A 72 5.18 7.50 8.98
CA ARG A 72 4.88 8.31 10.17
C ARG A 72 6.11 8.48 11.04
N GLU A 73 6.83 7.39 11.32
CA GLU A 73 8.10 7.44 12.07
C GLU A 73 9.15 8.33 11.36
N GLN A 74 9.26 8.24 10.03
CA GLN A 74 10.14 9.13 9.27
C GLN A 74 9.71 10.59 9.36
N ARG A 75 8.41 10.87 9.38
CA ARG A 75 7.89 12.23 9.53
C ARG A 75 8.18 12.79 10.92
N GLU A 76 7.99 12.01 11.98
CA GLU A 76 8.33 12.37 13.35
C GLU A 76 9.84 12.67 13.47
N ARG A 77 10.69 11.77 12.96
CA ARG A 77 12.15 12.01 12.94
C ARG A 77 12.54 13.23 12.12
N LYS A 78 11.87 13.51 11.00
CA LYS A 78 12.14 14.72 10.22
C LYS A 78 11.73 15.97 11.00
N GLN A 79 10.62 15.92 11.72
CA GLN A 79 10.19 17.02 12.59
C GLN A 79 11.18 17.24 13.75
N ASP A 80 11.75 16.16 14.30
CA ASP A 80 12.83 16.24 15.29
C ASP A 80 14.13 16.79 14.69
N LEU A 81 14.50 16.38 13.46
CA LEU A 81 15.68 16.88 12.72
C LEU A 81 15.55 18.36 12.35
N VAL A 82 14.35 18.86 12.05
CA VAL A 82 14.10 20.29 11.82
C VAL A 82 14.38 21.11 13.09
N ASN A 83 14.16 20.55 14.29
CA ASN A 83 14.55 21.20 15.55
C ASN A 83 16.07 21.20 15.79
N PHE A 84 16.86 20.38 15.06
CA PHE A 84 18.33 20.41 15.09
C PHE A 84 18.93 21.38 14.07
N GLU A 85 18.23 21.73 12.99
CA GLU A 85 18.70 22.75 12.02
C GLU A 85 18.67 24.17 12.59
N ASP A 86 17.77 24.46 13.54
CA ASP A 86 17.74 25.74 14.27
C ASP A 86 18.86 25.86 15.33
N GLN A 87 19.58 24.78 15.64
CA GLN A 87 20.85 24.87 16.36
C GLN A 87 21.98 25.00 15.33
N GLU A 88 22.32 26.26 15.02
CA GLU A 88 23.51 26.67 14.27
C GLU A 88 24.61 25.61 14.28
N SER A 89 24.85 25.01 13.12
CA SER A 89 25.96 24.09 12.89
C SER A 89 27.29 24.77 13.23
N ARG A 90 27.76 24.62 14.48
CA ARG A 90 29.08 25.07 14.94
C ARG A 90 30.24 24.41 14.17
N LEU A 91 29.94 23.46 13.30
CA LEU A 91 30.89 22.78 12.41
C LEU A 91 31.40 23.68 11.26
N PHE A 92 30.69 24.77 10.91
CA PHE A 92 31.11 25.71 9.85
C PHE A 92 31.58 27.06 10.38
N THR A 93 31.90 27.16 11.67
CA THR A 93 32.57 28.35 12.18
C THR A 93 33.96 28.44 11.53
N ALA A 94 34.17 29.46 10.69
CA ALA A 94 35.38 29.68 9.89
C ALA A 94 36.71 29.78 10.69
N LYS A 95 36.67 29.64 12.02
CA LYS A 95 37.83 29.64 12.92
C LYS A 95 38.64 28.34 12.88
N ASP A 96 38.04 27.20 12.50
CA ASP A 96 38.70 25.89 12.48
C ASP A 96 39.17 25.41 11.10
N LYS A 97 39.18 26.29 10.09
CA LYS A 97 39.89 26.01 8.84
C LYS A 97 41.39 25.99 9.15
N GLY A 98 41.93 24.79 9.36
CA GLY A 98 43.32 24.53 9.75
C GLY A 98 44.35 25.22 8.84
N ARG A 99 45.60 25.26 9.31
CA ARG A 99 46.75 26.00 8.72
C ARG A 99 46.88 25.88 7.19
N PHE A 100 46.38 24.79 6.60
CA PHE A 100 46.40 24.54 5.16
C PHE A 100 45.61 25.61 4.36
N PHE A 101 44.41 26.00 4.80
CA PHE A 101 43.60 27.00 4.08
C PHE A 101 44.13 28.43 4.25
N ARG A 102 44.80 28.74 5.38
CA ARG A 102 45.49 30.03 5.58
C ARG A 102 46.70 30.20 4.66
N LEU A 103 47.40 29.11 4.34
CA LEU A 103 48.52 29.15 3.40
C LEU A 103 48.01 29.36 1.97
N PHE A 104 46.92 28.68 1.59
CA PHE A 104 46.34 28.85 0.27
C PHE A 104 45.87 30.30 0.02
N ASP A 105 45.17 30.90 0.98
CA ASP A 105 44.75 32.32 0.91
C ASP A 105 45.92 33.30 0.83
N LYS A 106 47.08 32.98 1.42
CA LYS A 106 48.26 33.85 1.38
C LYS A 106 48.95 33.86 0.01
N TYR A 107 48.91 32.74 -0.71
CA TYR A 107 49.55 32.61 -2.03
C TYR A 107 48.59 32.82 -3.20
N SER A 108 47.28 32.85 -2.96
CA SER A 108 46.26 33.12 -3.99
C SER A 108 45.95 34.60 -4.19
N GLN A 109 46.56 35.52 -3.45
CA GLN A 109 46.39 36.95 -3.69
C GLN A 109 47.25 37.40 -4.88
N PRO A 110 46.65 38.05 -5.90
CA PRO A 110 47.41 38.55 -7.04
C PRO A 110 48.33 39.68 -6.61
N TYR A 111 49.61 39.58 -6.97
CA TYR A 111 50.60 40.65 -6.79
C TYR A 111 50.09 41.92 -7.48
N LYS A 112 50.11 43.05 -6.75
CA LYS A 112 49.98 44.39 -7.36
C LYS A 112 51.22 44.72 -8.18
#